data_AF-A0A3A4ZS78-F1
#
_entry.id   AF-A0A3A4ZS78-F1
#
_cell.length_a   1.000
_cell.length_b   1.000
_cell.length_c   1.000
_cell.angle_alpha   90.00
_cell.angle_beta   90.00
_cell.angle_gamma   90.00
#
_symmetry.space_group_name_H-M   'P 1'
#
loop_
_entity.id
_entity.type
_entity.pdbx_description
1 polymer ?
#
loop_
_entity_poly.entity_id
_entity_poly.type
_entity_poly.pdbx_seq_one_letter_code
_entity_poly.pdbx_strand_id
1 'polypeptide(L)'
;MAKKFIIIFISGLALFAALSFYSYPSICCMFSANRYYGWPYPYLNLHKTVETLDEANLVKTENVFDLMRNGWHFSFSGDMVNSSPLGPLGNIFVDFIVSIIFAGIIFYFVKFIRHKLL
;
A
#
# COMPACT_ATOMS: atom_id res chain seq x y z
N MET A 1 26.77 -27.36 -51.50
CA MET A 1 25.65 -26.67 -50.80
C MET A 1 25.82 -26.66 -49.27
N ALA A 2 26.37 -27.72 -48.65
CA ALA A 2 26.55 -27.82 -47.19
C ALA A 2 27.36 -26.66 -46.52
N LYS A 3 28.42 -26.15 -47.16
CA LYS A 3 29.26 -25.08 -46.59
C LYS A 3 28.53 -23.76 -46.34
N LYS A 4 27.54 -23.41 -47.17
CA LYS A 4 26.73 -22.18 -46.99
C LYS A 4 25.76 -22.32 -45.81
N PHE A 5 25.26 -23.53 -45.57
CA PHE A 5 24.36 -23.84 -44.46
C PHE A 5 25.07 -23.75 -43.11
N ILE A 6 26.34 -24.19 -43.05
CA ILE A 6 27.17 -24.12 -41.84
C ILE A 6 27.42 -22.67 -41.43
N ILE A 7 27.70 -21.78 -42.38
CA ILE A 7 27.94 -20.36 -42.10
C ILE A 7 26.67 -19.69 -41.57
N ILE A 8 25.51 -19.97 -42.16
CA ILE A 8 24.22 -19.44 -41.69
C ILE A 8 23.94 -19.95 -40.27
N PHE A 9 24.17 -21.23 -40.00
CA PHE A 9 23.96 -21.83 -38.68
C PHE A 9 24.87 -21.20 -37.61
N ILE A 10 26.17 -21.02 -37.91
CA ILE A 10 27.12 -20.38 -36.99
C ILE A 10 26.74 -18.91 -36.76
N SER A 11 26.33 -18.18 -37.80
CA SER A 11 25.90 -16.79 -37.66
C SER A 11 24.61 -16.65 -36.85
N GLY A 12 23.66 -17.58 -37.00
CA GLY A 12 22.45 -17.63 -36.20
C GLY A 12 22.73 -17.98 -34.74
N LEU A 13 23.67 -18.90 -34.49
CA LEU A 13 24.10 -19.26 -33.14
C LEU A 13 24.81 -18.10 -32.44
N ALA A 14 25.64 -17.34 -33.16
CA ALA A 14 26.31 -16.16 -32.64
C ALA A 14 25.32 -15.01 -32.35
N LEU A 15 24.30 -14.82 -33.20
CA LEU A 15 23.21 -13.87 -32.96
C LEU A 15 22.35 -14.29 -31.77
N PHE A 16 22.04 -15.58 -31.63
CA PHE A 16 21.30 -16.11 -30.48
C PHE A 16 22.10 -15.94 -29.17
N ALA A 17 23.41 -16.20 -29.21
CA ALA A 17 24.30 -15.93 -28.09
C ALA A 17 24.36 -14.42 -27.76
N ALA A 18 24.51 -13.55 -28.76
CA ALA A 18 24.51 -12.10 -28.57
C ALA A 18 23.18 -11.59 -27.98
N LEU A 19 22.04 -12.14 -28.41
CA LEU A 19 20.71 -11.84 -27.88
C LEU A 19 20.54 -12.34 -26.44
N SER A 20 21.16 -13.47 -26.07
CA SER A 20 21.16 -13.95 -24.68
C SER A 20 21.97 -13.06 -23.73
N PHE A 21 22.91 -12.26 -24.24
CA PHE A 21 23.58 -11.18 -23.48
C PHE A 21 22.80 -9.85 -23.51
N TYR A 22 21.79 -9.71 -24.37
CA TYR A 22 21.04 -8.46 -24.59
C TYR A 22 19.72 -8.35 -23.81
N SER A 23 19.42 -9.31 -22.93
CA SER A 23 18.28 -9.21 -22.02
C SER A 23 18.67 -9.64 -20.63
N TYR A 24 19.15 -8.69 -19.84
CA TYR A 24 18.49 -8.28 -18.60
C TYR A 24 19.01 -6.87 -18.29
N PRO A 25 18.26 -5.77 -18.58
CA PRO A 25 18.33 -4.65 -17.65
C PRO A 25 18.05 -5.29 -16.30
N SER A 26 18.97 -5.12 -15.36
CA SER A 26 18.82 -5.64 -14.01
C SER A 26 17.42 -5.25 -13.53
N ILE A 27 16.53 -6.24 -13.42
CA ILE A 27 15.35 -6.18 -12.57
C ILE A 27 15.91 -6.19 -11.15
N CYS A 28 16.68 -5.17 -10.80
CA CYS A 28 17.23 -4.99 -9.48
C CYS A 28 16.06 -4.47 -8.67
N CYS A 29 15.33 -5.43 -8.11
CA CYS A 29 14.31 -5.34 -7.07
C CYS A 29 13.47 -4.05 -7.08
N MET A 30 12.22 -4.16 -7.50
CA MET A 30 11.21 -3.14 -7.14
C MET A 30 11.23 -2.94 -5.62
N PHE A 31 11.35 -1.69 -5.19
CA PHE A 31 11.30 -1.30 -3.80
C PHE A 31 9.83 -1.19 -3.37
N SER A 32 9.48 -1.84 -2.27
CA SER A 32 8.17 -1.67 -1.64
C SER A 32 8.29 -0.68 -0.50
N ALA A 33 7.44 0.35 -0.51
CA ALA A 33 7.41 1.39 0.50
C ALA A 33 6.02 1.46 1.11
N ASN A 34 5.98 1.53 2.43
CA ASN A 34 4.76 1.51 3.24
C ASN A 34 4.82 2.61 4.30
N ARG A 35 3.70 3.28 4.53
CA ARG A 35 3.51 4.18 5.68
C ARG A 35 2.20 3.86 6.39
N TYR A 36 2.35 3.49 7.66
CA TYR A 36 1.26 3.08 8.52
C TYR A 36 0.71 4.26 9.31
N TYR A 37 -0.62 4.34 9.39
CA TYR A 37 -1.36 5.30 10.17
C TYR A 37 -2.26 4.58 11.18
N GLY A 38 -2.32 5.14 12.38
CA GLY A 38 -3.06 4.61 13.51
C GLY A 38 -2.15 4.39 14.71
N TRP A 39 -2.59 4.89 15.86
CA TRP A 39 -1.97 4.65 17.16
C TRP A 39 -3.08 4.26 18.14
N PRO A 40 -2.86 3.27 19.04
CA PRO A 40 -1.67 2.42 19.20
C PRO A 40 -1.59 1.28 18.16
N TYR A 41 -2.64 1.11 17.34
CA TYR A 41 -2.72 0.07 16.32
C TYR A 41 -2.84 0.71 14.93
N PRO A 42 -1.94 0.39 13.99
CA PRO A 42 -2.06 0.86 12.62
C PRO A 42 -3.15 0.09 11.88
N TYR A 43 -4.19 0.81 11.44
CA TYR A 43 -5.32 0.25 10.69
C TYR A 43 -5.33 0.70 9.23
N LEU A 44 -4.56 1.74 8.91
CA LEU A 44 -4.40 2.31 7.58
C LEU A 44 -2.96 2.13 7.11
N ASN A 45 -2.78 1.67 5.87
CA ASN A 45 -1.49 1.56 5.22
C ASN A 45 -1.53 2.28 3.87
N LEU A 46 -0.56 3.16 3.64
CA LEU A 46 -0.30 3.75 2.34
C LEU A 46 0.89 3.02 1.72
N HIS A 47 0.71 2.40 0.56
CA HIS A 47 1.73 1.57 -0.06
C HIS A 47 1.85 1.79 -1.57
N LYS A 48 3.06 1.57 -2.09
CA LYS A 48 3.37 1.53 -3.52
C LYS A 48 4.67 0.76 -3.74
N THR A 49 4.73 0.01 -4.84
CA THR A 49 5.98 -0.58 -5.35
C THR A 49 6.57 0.34 -6.41
N VAL A 50 7.83 0.70 -6.25
CA VAL A 50 8.53 1.70 -7.06
C VAL A 50 9.88 1.17 -7.50
N GLU A 51 10.42 1.70 -8.59
CA GLU A 51 11.67 1.19 -9.18
C GLU A 51 12.92 1.79 -8.52
N THR A 52 12.78 2.93 -7.83
CA THR A 52 13.91 3.64 -7.22
C THR A 52 13.75 3.78 -5.71
N LEU A 53 14.87 3.74 -5.00
CA LEU A 53 14.91 3.94 -3.55
C LEU A 53 14.52 5.38 -3.17
N ASP A 54 14.81 6.35 -4.03
CA ASP A 54 14.46 7.75 -3.79
C ASP A 54 12.95 7.95 -3.79
N GLU A 55 12.24 7.36 -4.76
CA GLU A 55 10.77 7.36 -4.79
C GLU A 55 10.19 6.61 -3.58
N ALA A 56 10.83 5.50 -3.17
CA ALA A 56 10.42 4.75 -1.99
C ALA A 56 10.52 5.58 -0.70
N ASN A 57 11.51 6.48 -0.62
CA ASN A 57 11.72 7.35 0.53
C ASN A 57 10.71 8.51 0.61
N LEU A 58 10.07 8.90 -0.51
CA LEU A 58 9.04 9.94 -0.52
C LEU A 58 7.89 9.63 0.43
N VAL A 59 7.57 8.34 0.64
CA VAL A 59 6.51 7.92 1.56
C VAL A 59 6.69 8.49 2.97
N LYS A 60 7.95 8.69 3.41
CA LYS A 60 8.30 9.15 4.75
C LYS A 60 8.19 10.66 4.89
N THR A 61 8.46 11.41 3.83
CA THR A 61 8.63 12.88 3.87
C THR A 61 7.45 13.64 3.25
N GLU A 62 6.82 13.10 2.22
CA GLU A 62 5.75 13.79 1.49
C GLU A 62 4.42 13.78 2.25
N ASN A 63 3.56 14.72 1.86
CA ASN A 63 2.18 14.80 2.31
C ASN A 63 1.37 13.65 1.68
N VAL A 64 0.43 13.14 2.46
CA VAL A 64 -0.49 12.07 2.08
C VAL A 64 -1.27 12.39 0.81
N PHE A 65 -1.72 13.63 0.65
CA PHE A 65 -2.49 14.03 -0.54
C PHE A 65 -1.65 14.00 -1.81
N ASP A 66 -0.39 14.41 -1.74
CA ASP A 66 0.54 14.39 -2.88
C ASP A 66 0.90 12.94 -3.24
N LEU A 67 1.15 12.10 -2.23
CA LEU A 67 1.38 10.67 -2.44
C LEU A 67 0.17 10.00 -3.12
N MET A 68 -1.06 10.25 -2.66
CA MET A 68 -2.26 9.72 -3.33
C MET A 68 -2.37 10.17 -4.79
N ARG A 69 -2.08 11.45 -5.06
CA ARG A 69 -2.07 11.98 -6.43
C ARG A 69 -1.01 11.29 -7.31
N ASN A 70 0.09 10.87 -6.71
CA ASN A 70 1.19 10.15 -7.36
C ASN A 70 0.97 8.62 -7.44
N GLY A 71 -0.28 8.17 -7.28
CA GLY A 71 -0.66 6.77 -7.48
C GLY A 71 -0.32 5.85 -6.31
N TRP A 72 -0.11 6.40 -5.10
CA TRP A 72 0.01 5.59 -3.89
C TRP A 72 -1.38 5.11 -3.43
N HIS A 73 -1.46 3.86 -3.00
CA HIS A 73 -2.73 3.22 -2.66
C HIS A 73 -2.91 3.12 -1.15
N PHE A 74 -4.12 3.48 -0.70
CA PHE A 74 -4.57 3.22 0.65
C PHE A 74 -5.19 1.83 0.74
N SER A 75 -4.70 1.04 1.68
CA SER A 75 -5.32 -0.21 2.11
C SER A 75 -5.63 -0.15 3.59
N PHE A 76 -6.78 -0.70 3.96
CA PHE A 76 -7.06 -1.01 5.36
C PHE A 76 -6.39 -2.34 5.67
N SER A 77 -5.38 -2.34 6.54
CA SER A 77 -4.74 -3.57 7.00
C SER A 77 -5.64 -4.24 8.05
N GLY A 78 -6.65 -4.96 7.59
CA GLY A 78 -7.55 -5.75 8.44
C GLY A 78 -6.85 -6.88 9.20
N ASP A 79 -5.72 -7.40 8.67
CA ASP A 79 -4.97 -8.49 9.29
C ASP A 79 -4.26 -8.09 10.60
N MET A 80 -4.05 -6.80 10.85
CA MET A 80 -3.53 -6.30 12.14
C MET A 80 -4.61 -6.13 13.21
N VAL A 81 -5.89 -6.14 12.83
CA VAL A 81 -7.01 -6.14 13.79
C VAL A 81 -7.11 -7.50 14.48
N ASN A 82 -6.76 -8.60 13.80
CA ASN A 82 -6.73 -9.94 14.39
C ASN A 82 -5.42 -10.28 15.13
N SER A 83 -4.32 -9.56 14.88
CA SER A 83 -3.00 -9.83 15.49
C SER A 83 -2.57 -8.81 16.55
N SER A 84 -3.43 -7.85 16.87
CA SER A 84 -3.27 -7.01 18.06
C SER A 84 -3.27 -7.89 19.33
N PRO A 85 -2.45 -7.63 20.36
CA PRO A 85 -2.40 -8.42 21.60
C PRO A 85 -3.72 -8.39 22.40
N LEU A 86 -4.69 -7.57 21.98
CA LEU A 86 -6.05 -7.52 22.51
C LEU A 86 -7.06 -8.36 21.71
N GLY A 87 -6.70 -8.90 20.55
CA GLY A 87 -7.59 -9.71 19.71
C GLY A 87 -9.00 -9.10 19.55
N PRO A 88 -10.07 -9.92 19.54
CA PRO A 88 -11.47 -9.48 19.45
C PRO A 88 -11.92 -8.46 20.52
N LEU A 89 -11.17 -8.30 21.62
CA LEU A 89 -11.51 -7.37 22.71
C LEU A 89 -11.23 -5.91 22.35
N GLY A 90 -10.28 -5.64 21.44
CA GLY A 90 -10.01 -4.30 20.93
C GLY A 90 -11.20 -3.71 20.17
N ASN A 91 -11.84 -4.53 19.32
CA ASN A 91 -13.05 -4.14 18.58
C ASN A 91 -14.21 -3.84 19.53
N ILE A 92 -14.42 -4.66 20.57
CA ILE A 92 -15.49 -4.43 21.55
C ILE A 92 -15.29 -3.11 22.29
N PHE A 93 -14.06 -2.74 22.65
CA PHE A 93 -13.77 -1.48 23.32
C PHE A 93 -14.02 -0.27 22.41
N VAL A 94 -13.62 -0.34 21.15
CA VAL A 94 -13.85 0.75 20.18
C VAL A 94 -15.35 0.89 19.88
N ASP A 95 -16.05 -0.21 19.64
CA ASP A 95 -17.49 -0.21 19.38
C ASP A 95 -18.28 0.31 20.60
N PHE A 96 -17.84 -0.02 21.80
CA PHE A 96 -18.42 0.49 23.05
C PHE A 96 -18.22 2.00 23.20
N ILE A 97 -17.01 2.51 22.92
CA ILE A 97 -16.71 3.95 22.99
C ILE A 97 -17.52 4.72 21.93
N VAL A 98 -17.57 4.22 20.69
CA VAL A 98 -18.36 4.84 19.61
C VAL A 98 -19.85 4.86 19.97
N SER A 99 -20.38 3.77 20.54
CA SER A 99 -21.78 3.70 20.96
C SER A 99 -22.11 4.70 22.07
N ILE A 100 -21.21 4.90 23.05
CA ILE A 100 -21.39 5.90 24.10
C ILE A 100 -21.38 7.32 23.54
N ILE A 101 -20.43 7.62 22.64
CA ILE A 101 -20.34 8.94 22.00
C ILE A 101 -21.61 9.21 21.18
N PHE A 102 -22.08 8.23 20.42
CA PHE A 102 -23.28 8.36 19.60
C PHE A 102 -24.54 8.58 20.46
N ALA A 103 -24.69 7.85 21.56
CA ALA A 103 -25.76 8.07 22.52
C ALA A 103 -25.70 9.46 23.16
N GLY A 104 -24.50 9.95 23.51
CA GLY A 104 -24.28 11.30 24.02
C GLY A 104 -24.66 12.40 23.04
N ILE A 105 -24.32 12.23 21.76
CA ILE A 105 -24.70 13.16 20.68
C ILE A 105 -26.23 13.19 20.50
N ILE A 106 -26.89 12.03 20.47
CA ILE A 106 -28.35 11.95 20.37
C ILE A 106 -29.01 12.62 21.58
N PHE A 107 -28.53 12.36 22.79
CA PHE A 107 -29.06 12.98 24.00
C PHE A 107 -28.91 14.51 23.97
N TYR A 108 -27.74 15.01 23.55
CA TYR A 108 -27.49 16.44 23.40
C TYR A 108 -28.39 17.06 22.32
N PHE A 109 -28.56 16.38 21.19
CA PHE A 109 -29.42 16.82 20.09
C PHE A 109 -30.90 16.90 20.51
N VAL A 110 -31.41 15.89 21.22
CA VAL A 110 -32.78 15.91 21.77
C VAL A 110 -32.95 17.04 22.78
N LYS A 111 -31.96 17.28 23.66
CA LYS A 111 -31.99 18.39 24.61
C LYS A 111 -31.96 19.75 23.91
N PHE A 112 -31.15 19.90 22.87
CA PHE A 112 -31.06 21.11 22.05
C PHE A 112 -32.39 21.42 21.34
N ILE A 113 -33.02 20.41 20.73
CA ILE A 113 -34.35 20.56 20.11
C ILE A 113 -35.38 20.98 21.16
N ARG A 114 -35.42 20.32 22.33
CA ARG A 114 -36.35 20.65 23.41
C ARG A 114 -36.18 22.10 23.89
N HIS A 115 -34.97 22.63 23.94
CA HIS A 115 -34.70 24.00 24.37
C HIS A 115 -35.01 25.05 23.29
N LYS A 116 -35.11 24.68 22.01
CA LYS A 116 -35.46 25.60 20.92
C LYS A 116 -36.96 25.66 20.59
N LEU A 117 -37.75 24.71 21.09
CA LEU A 117 -39.19 24.56 20.79
C LEU A 117 -40.12 24.93 21.96
N LEU A 118 -39.57 25.27 23.12
CA LEU A 118 -40.25 25.84 24.29
C LEU A 118 -39.69 27.23 24.56
#